data_AF-K1U189-F1
#
_entry.id   AF-K1U189-F1
#
_cell.length_a   1.000
_cell.length_b   1.000
_cell.length_c   1.000
_cell.angle_alpha   90.00
_cell.angle_beta   90.00
_cell.angle_gamma   90.00
#
_symmetry.space_group_name_H-M   'P 1'
#
loop_
_entity.id
_entity.type
_entity.pdbx_description
1 polymer ?
#
loop_
_entity_poly.entity_id
_entity_poly.type
_entity_poly.pdbx_seq_one_letter_code
_entity_poly.pdbx_strand_id
1 'polypeptide(L)'
;MELSFVDVDDVIDVNERLLKKIFKEVLDIDVQLPMLRMTYKEAMDRFGSDKPDMRFGMELTNVSDTVAGCDFMVFKGALENGGSVRGLNAKGLGDLGRKKIDGFVDYAKDFGAKGLAYIQLKSDGTVKSSFAKFMKEEEMDALIKAMDGQAGDLLLFAADKDKVVFDVLGNLRLHIAKQYD
;
A
#
# COMPACT_ATOMS: atom_id res chain seq x y z
N MET A 1 -14.92 19.22 -21.02
CA MET A 1 -16.35 19.23 -21.41
C MET A 1 -17.07 19.98 -20.32
N GLU A 2 -18.01 20.86 -20.69
CA GLU A 2 -18.83 21.62 -19.75
C GLU A 2 -20.30 21.36 -20.10
N LEU A 3 -21.15 21.18 -19.09
CA LEU A 3 -22.59 20.90 -19.24
C LEU A 3 -23.38 21.84 -18.30
N SER A 4 -24.60 22.21 -18.67
CA SER A 4 -25.47 23.09 -17.86
C SER A 4 -26.72 22.33 -17.40
N PHE A 5 -27.20 22.65 -16.20
CA PHE A 5 -28.40 22.03 -15.58
C PHE A 5 -28.29 20.50 -15.39
N VAL A 6 -27.11 20.03 -14.99
CA VAL A 6 -26.83 18.60 -14.75
C VAL A 6 -26.19 18.37 -13.39
N ASP A 7 -26.30 17.15 -12.87
CA ASP A 7 -25.65 16.70 -11.64
C ASP A 7 -24.30 16.00 -11.93
N VAL A 8 -23.54 15.71 -10.87
CA VAL A 8 -22.24 15.04 -10.97
C VAL A 8 -22.34 13.68 -11.70
N ASP A 9 -23.39 12.92 -11.43
CA ASP A 9 -23.60 11.60 -12.04
C ASP A 9 -23.86 11.68 -13.54
N ASP A 10 -24.53 12.73 -14.02
CA ASP A 10 -24.75 12.95 -15.46
C ASP A 10 -23.42 13.22 -16.19
N VAL A 11 -22.57 14.06 -15.58
CA VAL A 11 -21.25 14.38 -16.14
C VAL A 11 -20.39 13.11 -16.18
N ILE A 12 -20.40 12.29 -15.12
CA ILE A 12 -19.66 11.03 -15.08
C ILE A 12 -20.17 10.06 -16.14
N ASP A 13 -21.48 9.84 -16.23
CA ASP A 13 -22.09 8.90 -17.19
C ASP A 13 -21.75 9.25 -18.65
N VAL A 14 -21.79 10.54 -19.03
CA VAL A 14 -21.43 10.96 -20.39
C VAL A 14 -19.95 10.64 -20.68
N ASN A 15 -19.05 10.89 -19.73
CA ASN A 15 -17.63 10.58 -19.89
C ASN A 15 -17.37 9.06 -19.91
N GLU A 16 -18.05 8.29 -19.05
CA GLU A 16 -17.94 6.82 -19.01
C GLU A 16 -18.38 6.19 -20.33
N ARG A 17 -19.50 6.64 -20.91
CA ARG A 17 -19.97 6.20 -22.24
C ARG A 17 -19.00 6.57 -23.35
N LEU A 18 -18.40 7.76 -23.30
CA LEU A 18 -17.36 8.18 -24.24
C LEU A 18 -16.12 7.27 -24.14
N LEU A 19 -15.64 6.99 -22.93
CA LEU A 19 -14.51 6.10 -22.70
C LEU A 19 -14.81 4.69 -23.20
N LYS A 20 -15.97 4.11 -22.88
CA LYS A 20 -16.40 2.80 -23.39
C LYS A 20 -16.35 2.76 -24.92
N LYS A 21 -16.86 3.80 -25.58
CA LYS A 21 -16.84 3.91 -27.06
C LYS A 21 -15.41 3.95 -27.60
N ILE A 22 -14.55 4.81 -27.05
CA ILE A 22 -13.15 4.94 -27.50
C ILE A 22 -12.39 3.63 -27.32
N PHE A 23 -12.51 2.99 -26.16
CA PHE A 23 -11.86 1.70 -25.89
C PHE A 23 -12.35 0.61 -26.84
N LYS A 24 -13.64 0.57 -27.14
CA LYS A 24 -14.21 -0.39 -28.09
C LYS A 24 -13.74 -0.15 -29.52
N GLU A 25 -13.71 1.10 -29.99
CA GLU A 25 -13.34 1.42 -31.38
C GLU A 25 -11.83 1.35 -31.64
N VAL A 26 -11.00 1.71 -30.66
CA VAL A 26 -9.54 1.80 -30.84
C VAL A 26 -8.83 0.51 -30.43
N LEU A 27 -9.30 -0.15 -29.36
CA LEU A 27 -8.62 -1.30 -28.74
C LEU A 27 -9.45 -2.59 -28.80
N ASP A 28 -10.68 -2.56 -29.31
CA ASP A 28 -11.66 -3.66 -29.27
C ASP A 28 -11.97 -4.18 -27.84
N ILE A 29 -11.77 -3.34 -26.82
CA ILE A 29 -12.02 -3.67 -25.42
C ILE A 29 -13.41 -3.20 -25.02
N ASP A 30 -14.25 -4.11 -24.51
CA ASP A 30 -15.57 -3.76 -23.97
C ASP A 30 -15.51 -3.42 -22.47
N VAL A 31 -15.46 -2.12 -22.18
CA VAL A 31 -15.44 -1.60 -20.82
C VAL A 31 -16.82 -1.76 -20.17
N GLN A 32 -16.84 -2.33 -18.96
CA GLN A 32 -18.05 -2.47 -18.16
C GLN A 32 -18.43 -1.16 -17.48
N LEU A 33 -19.73 -0.84 -17.49
CA LEU A 33 -20.29 0.35 -16.88
C LEU A 33 -21.31 -0.03 -15.79
N PRO A 34 -21.48 0.79 -14.73
CA PRO A 34 -20.67 1.98 -14.44
C PRO A 34 -19.23 1.58 -14.09
N MET A 35 -18.27 2.48 -14.34
CA MET A 35 -16.90 2.22 -13.92
C MET A 35 -16.83 2.15 -12.39
N LEU A 36 -15.80 1.47 -11.86
CA LEU A 36 -15.64 1.38 -10.41
C LEU A 36 -15.44 2.78 -9.81
N ARG A 37 -16.23 3.10 -8.81
CA ARG A 37 -16.19 4.38 -8.10
C ARG A 37 -15.59 4.19 -6.73
N MET A 38 -14.73 5.12 -6.34
CA MET A 38 -14.03 5.10 -5.07
C MET A 38 -13.96 6.53 -4.54
N THR A 39 -14.18 6.69 -3.23
CA THR A 39 -13.98 8.00 -2.61
C THR A 39 -12.49 8.33 -2.52
N TYR A 40 -12.13 9.61 -2.50
CA TYR A 40 -10.74 10.02 -2.27
C TYR A 40 -10.15 9.37 -1.01
N LYS A 41 -10.93 9.35 0.08
CA LYS A 41 -10.50 8.76 1.35
C LYS A 41 -10.18 7.28 1.20
N GLU A 42 -11.06 6.52 0.53
CA GLU A 42 -10.84 5.10 0.29
C GLU A 42 -9.61 4.84 -0.59
N ALA A 43 -9.39 5.64 -1.63
CA ALA A 43 -8.23 5.52 -2.52
C ALA A 43 -6.91 5.77 -1.78
N MET A 44 -6.86 6.83 -0.98
CA MET A 44 -5.70 7.12 -0.12
C MET A 44 -5.50 6.04 0.95
N ASP A 45 -6.58 5.58 1.59
CA ASP A 45 -6.49 4.61 2.68
C ASP A 45 -5.99 3.24 2.19
N ARG A 46 -6.46 2.79 1.02
CA ARG A 46 -6.13 1.47 0.46
C ARG A 46 -4.90 1.46 -0.44
N PHE A 47 -4.55 2.58 -1.09
CA PHE A 47 -3.48 2.59 -2.10
C PHE A 47 -2.46 3.70 -1.92
N GLY A 48 -2.68 4.65 -1.02
CA GLY A 48 -1.82 5.82 -0.85
C GLY A 48 -1.78 6.73 -2.07
N SER A 49 -2.80 6.66 -2.94
CA SER A 49 -2.87 7.44 -4.16
C SER A 49 -4.31 7.75 -4.55
N ASP A 50 -4.54 8.95 -5.07
CA ASP A 50 -5.82 9.41 -5.65
C ASP A 50 -6.06 8.90 -7.08
N LYS A 51 -5.07 8.22 -7.66
CA LYS A 51 -5.11 7.59 -8.99
C LYS A 51 -4.57 6.15 -8.92
N PRO A 52 -5.18 5.28 -8.11
CA PRO A 52 -4.64 3.97 -7.83
C PRO A 52 -4.66 3.07 -9.08
N ASP A 53 -3.55 2.36 -9.29
CA ASP A 53 -3.53 1.25 -10.24
C ASP A 53 -4.11 0.00 -9.58
N MET A 54 -5.35 -0.36 -9.92
CA MET A 54 -6.09 -1.48 -9.31
C MET A 54 -5.90 -2.81 -10.02
N ARG A 55 -4.98 -2.90 -11.00
CA ARG A 55 -4.75 -4.14 -11.76
C ARG A 55 -4.07 -5.24 -10.94
N PHE A 56 -3.41 -4.86 -9.86
CA PHE A 56 -2.69 -5.75 -8.95
C PHE A 56 -3.04 -5.43 -7.50
N GLY A 57 -2.70 -6.33 -6.57
CA GLY A 57 -3.01 -6.22 -5.14
C GLY A 57 -2.12 -5.25 -4.38
N MET A 58 -1.52 -5.72 -3.27
CA MET A 58 -0.63 -4.94 -2.39
C MET A 58 -1.29 -3.69 -1.82
N GLU A 59 -2.55 -3.80 -1.37
CA GLU A 59 -3.23 -2.71 -0.67
C GLU A 59 -2.54 -2.38 0.66
N LEU A 60 -2.66 -1.13 1.07
CA LEU A 60 -2.17 -0.63 2.34
C LEU A 60 -3.08 -1.14 3.46
N THR A 61 -2.45 -1.69 4.48
CA THR A 61 -3.12 -2.14 5.70
C THR A 61 -2.72 -1.23 6.85
N ASN A 62 -3.70 -0.63 7.52
CA ASN A 62 -3.47 0.16 8.72
C ASN A 62 -3.31 -0.77 9.93
N VAL A 63 -2.13 -0.74 10.53
CA VAL A 63 -1.76 -1.57 11.69
C VAL A 63 -1.50 -0.73 12.94
N SER A 64 -1.90 0.55 12.91
CA SER A 64 -1.69 1.50 14.02
C SER A 64 -2.20 0.97 15.36
N ASP A 65 -3.39 0.38 15.37
CA ASP A 65 -3.98 -0.20 16.58
C ASP A 65 -3.24 -1.45 17.04
N THR A 66 -2.74 -2.26 16.09
CA THR A 66 -1.99 -3.49 16.39
C THR A 66 -0.64 -3.20 17.04
N VAL A 67 0.01 -2.10 16.65
CA VAL A 67 1.34 -1.72 17.16
C VAL A 67 1.31 -0.64 18.23
N ALA A 68 0.12 -0.20 18.68
CA ALA A 68 -0.03 0.88 19.65
C ALA A 68 0.68 0.62 20.99
N GLY A 69 0.79 -0.64 21.40
CA GLY A 69 1.48 -1.06 22.61
C GLY A 69 2.97 -1.39 22.45
N CYS A 70 3.51 -1.29 21.23
CA CYS A 70 4.88 -1.72 20.95
C CYS A 70 5.93 -0.72 21.45
N ASP A 71 7.05 -1.22 21.98
CA ASP A 71 8.19 -0.41 22.42
C ASP A 71 9.09 0.08 21.27
N PHE A 72 8.74 -0.24 20.02
CA PHE A 72 9.50 0.23 18.88
C PHE A 72 9.29 1.74 18.65
N MET A 73 10.31 2.52 19.01
CA MET A 73 10.29 3.99 19.00
C MET A 73 9.82 4.63 17.70
N VAL A 74 10.05 3.99 16.54
CA VAL A 74 9.59 4.52 15.24
C VAL A 74 8.07 4.47 15.13
N PHE A 75 7.45 3.35 15.52
CA PHE A 75 5.99 3.21 15.51
C PHE A 75 5.35 4.06 16.59
N LYS A 76 5.85 3.95 17.82
CA LYS A 76 5.36 4.74 18.95
C LYS A 76 5.43 6.24 18.68
N GLY A 77 6.57 6.72 18.17
CA GLY A 77 6.75 8.13 17.84
C GLY A 77 5.83 8.61 16.71
N ALA A 78 5.52 7.77 15.72
CA ALA A 78 4.54 8.14 14.68
C ALA A 78 3.14 8.32 15.25
N LEU A 79 2.70 7.39 16.12
CA LEU A 79 1.39 7.42 16.75
C LEU A 79 1.23 8.59 17.74
N GLU A 80 2.23 8.84 18.58
CA GLU A 80 2.25 9.97 19.52
C GLU A 80 2.17 11.33 18.81
N ASN A 81 2.69 11.41 17.58
CA ASN A 81 2.63 12.62 16.75
C ASN A 81 1.34 12.73 15.91
N GLY A 82 0.35 11.86 16.14
CA GLY A 82 -0.92 11.83 15.41
C GLY A 82 -0.81 11.34 13.97
N GLY A 83 0.24 10.56 13.66
CA GLY A 83 0.40 9.86 12.39
C GLY A 83 -0.22 8.47 12.39
N SER A 84 0.19 7.64 11.44
CA SER A 84 -0.24 6.25 11.36
C SER A 84 0.92 5.31 11.04
N VAL A 85 0.74 4.04 11.39
CA VAL A 85 1.59 2.93 10.95
C VAL A 85 0.79 2.11 9.96
N ARG A 86 1.27 2.07 8.72
CA ARG A 86 0.67 1.25 7.67
C ARG A 86 1.73 0.38 7.01
N GLY A 87 1.31 -0.73 6.45
CA GLY A 87 2.18 -1.59 5.69
C GLY A 87 1.53 -2.09 4.40
N LEU A 88 2.35 -2.72 3.57
CA LEU A 88 1.91 -3.51 2.42
C LEU A 88 2.52 -4.90 2.51
N ASN A 89 1.77 -5.91 2.06
CA ASN A 89 2.26 -7.28 1.90
C ASN A 89 2.69 -7.50 0.44
N ALA A 90 3.99 -7.56 0.20
CA ALA A 90 4.56 -7.95 -1.09
C ALA A 90 4.66 -9.48 -1.17
N LYS A 91 3.59 -10.10 -1.67
CA LYS A 91 3.43 -11.55 -1.71
C LYS A 91 4.55 -12.23 -2.51
N GLY A 92 5.10 -13.32 -1.98
CA GLY A 92 6.16 -14.10 -2.65
C GLY A 92 7.56 -13.47 -2.65
N LEU A 93 7.77 -12.32 -2.00
CA LEU A 93 9.06 -11.62 -1.96
C LEU A 93 9.86 -11.84 -0.65
N GLY A 94 9.44 -12.78 0.20
CA GLY A 94 10.05 -13.06 1.50
C GLY A 94 11.48 -13.57 1.42
N ASP A 95 11.86 -14.22 0.32
CA ASP A 95 13.22 -14.74 0.09
C ASP A 95 14.15 -13.77 -0.65
N LEU A 96 13.74 -12.52 -0.83
CA LEU A 96 14.62 -11.48 -1.37
C LEU A 96 15.89 -11.32 -0.52
N GLY A 97 17.02 -11.18 -1.23
CA GLY A 97 18.30 -10.87 -0.60
C GLY A 97 18.30 -9.47 0.00
N ARG A 98 19.06 -9.27 1.09
CA ARG A 98 19.12 -8.01 1.84
C ARG A 98 19.34 -6.77 0.96
N LYS A 99 20.22 -6.87 -0.03
CA LYS A 99 20.52 -5.78 -0.98
C LYS A 99 19.28 -5.26 -1.72
N LYS A 100 18.32 -6.13 -2.04
CA LYS A 100 17.07 -5.74 -2.70
C LYS A 100 16.15 -4.99 -1.74
N ILE A 101 16.05 -5.47 -0.50
CA ILE A 101 15.28 -4.81 0.57
C ILE A 101 15.88 -3.44 0.88
N ASP A 102 17.20 -3.35 1.03
CA ASP A 102 17.88 -2.06 1.25
C ASP A 102 17.59 -1.07 0.11
N GLY A 103 17.48 -1.55 -1.14
CA GLY A 103 17.03 -0.74 -2.27
C GLY A 103 15.61 -0.20 -2.13
N PHE A 104 14.69 -0.96 -1.53
CA PHE A 104 13.34 -0.47 -1.20
C PHE A 104 13.37 0.57 -0.06
N VAL A 105 14.24 0.37 0.94
CA VAL A 105 14.44 1.34 2.01
C VAL A 105 14.98 2.66 1.45
N ASP A 106 15.94 2.60 0.53
CA ASP A 106 16.49 3.79 -0.11
C ASP A 106 15.47 4.47 -1.01
N TYR A 107 14.71 3.72 -1.81
CA TYR A 107 13.61 4.27 -2.61
C TYR A 107 12.57 4.98 -1.74
N ALA A 108 12.23 4.42 -0.57
CA ALA A 108 11.28 5.04 0.35
C ALA A 108 11.75 6.40 0.89
N LYS A 109 13.07 6.61 1.05
CA LYS A 109 13.63 7.88 1.53
C LYS A 109 13.40 9.02 0.55
N ASP A 110 13.37 8.74 -0.76
CA ASP A 110 13.09 9.73 -1.80
C ASP A 110 11.69 10.36 -1.65
N PHE A 111 10.78 9.66 -0.97
CA PHE A 111 9.42 10.12 -0.66
C PHE A 111 9.26 10.63 0.79
N GLY A 112 10.38 10.85 1.49
CA GLY A 112 10.39 11.44 2.83
C GLY A 112 10.35 10.44 3.98
N ALA A 113 10.46 9.13 3.72
CA ALA A 113 10.58 8.16 4.80
C ALA A 113 11.89 8.37 5.57
N LYS A 114 11.82 8.42 6.90
CA LYS A 114 13.01 8.36 7.77
C LYS A 114 13.59 6.95 7.86
N GLY A 115 12.78 5.95 7.53
CA GLY A 115 13.13 4.54 7.48
C GLY A 115 11.95 3.72 6.99
N LEU A 116 12.24 2.47 6.63
CA LEU A 116 11.24 1.48 6.22
C LEU A 116 11.47 0.22 7.06
N ALA A 117 10.49 -0.12 7.89
CA ALA A 117 10.53 -1.33 8.69
C ALA A 117 10.07 -2.52 7.84
N TYR A 118 10.59 -3.72 8.10
CA TYR A 118 10.23 -4.89 7.31
C TYR A 118 10.26 -6.18 8.11
N ILE A 119 9.44 -7.13 7.66
CA ILE A 119 9.42 -8.53 8.12
C ILE A 119 9.52 -9.41 6.87
N GLN A 120 10.55 -10.26 6.81
CA GLN A 120 10.67 -11.34 5.85
C GLN A 120 10.10 -12.61 6.47
N LEU A 121 9.05 -13.15 5.86
CA LEU A 121 8.52 -14.47 6.13
C LEU A 121 9.13 -15.39 5.09
N LYS A 122 10.23 -16.08 5.43
CA LYS A 122 10.90 -16.96 4.46
C LYS A 122 10.06 -18.19 4.17
N SER A 123 10.24 -18.77 2.99
CA SER A 123 9.52 -19.99 2.58
C SER A 123 9.84 -21.20 3.47
N ASP A 124 11.00 -21.19 4.15
CA ASP A 124 11.42 -22.20 5.11
C ASP A 124 10.77 -22.04 6.51
N GLY A 125 9.91 -21.04 6.69
CA GLY A 125 9.26 -20.71 7.97
C GLY A 125 10.08 -19.76 8.86
N THR A 126 11.28 -19.37 8.45
CA THR A 126 12.11 -18.42 9.21
C THR A 126 11.55 -17.01 9.10
N VAL A 127 11.25 -16.40 10.25
CA VAL A 127 10.88 -14.98 10.32
C VAL A 127 12.13 -14.13 10.60
N LYS A 128 12.42 -13.17 9.71
CA LYS A 128 13.46 -12.16 9.95
C LYS A 128 12.83 -10.78 9.95
N SER A 129 13.12 -9.97 10.96
CA SER A 129 12.56 -8.63 11.07
C SER A 129 13.66 -7.61 11.41
N SER A 130 13.53 -6.39 10.89
CA SER A 130 14.47 -5.31 11.20
C SER A 130 14.30 -4.73 12.61
N PHE A 131 13.20 -5.07 13.30
CA PHE A 131 12.81 -4.54 14.59
C PHE A 131 12.38 -5.61 15.60
N ALA A 132 12.64 -6.90 15.32
CA ALA A 132 12.22 -8.03 16.15
C ALA A 132 12.60 -7.90 17.63
N LYS A 133 13.79 -7.35 17.92
CA LYS A 133 14.28 -7.14 19.29
C LYS A 133 13.47 -6.14 20.12
N PHE A 134 12.57 -5.39 19.50
CA PHE A 134 11.72 -4.37 20.13
C PHE A 134 10.26 -4.80 20.22
N MET A 135 9.94 -6.03 19.82
CA MET A 135 8.59 -6.58 19.87
C MET A 135 8.59 -7.88 20.66
N LYS A 136 7.50 -8.14 21.36
CA LYS A 136 7.21 -9.48 21.89
C LYS A 136 6.77 -10.40 20.75
N GLU A 137 6.89 -11.70 20.97
CA GLU A 137 6.45 -12.73 20.01
C GLU A 137 4.96 -12.58 19.67
N GLU A 138 4.12 -12.38 20.69
CA GLU A 138 2.68 -12.16 20.52
C GLU A 138 2.35 -10.91 19.67
N GLU A 139 3.13 -9.84 19.82
CA GLU A 139 2.96 -8.60 19.05
C GLU A 139 3.39 -8.80 17.59
N MET A 140 4.45 -9.59 17.36
CA MET A 140 4.91 -9.96 16.03
C MET A 140 3.88 -10.81 15.29
N ASP A 141 3.33 -11.82 15.96
CA ASP A 141 2.32 -12.70 15.38
C ASP A 141 1.02 -11.94 15.08
N ALA A 142 0.59 -11.05 15.98
CA ALA A 142 -0.56 -10.19 15.77
C ALA A 142 -0.36 -9.27 14.54
N LEU A 143 0.85 -8.70 14.38
CA LEU A 143 1.19 -7.85 13.25
C LEU A 143 1.24 -8.63 11.93
N ILE A 144 1.86 -9.81 11.91
CA ILE A 144 1.90 -10.68 10.72
C ILE A 144 0.48 -11.08 10.31
N LYS A 145 -0.37 -11.44 11.29
CA LYS A 145 -1.77 -11.78 11.05
C LYS A 145 -2.57 -10.60 10.51
N ALA A 146 -2.39 -9.40 11.07
CA ALA A 146 -3.07 -8.19 10.60
C ALA A 146 -2.73 -7.88 9.14
N MET A 147 -1.52 -8.23 8.70
CA MET A 147 -1.02 -8.03 7.34
C MET A 147 -1.37 -9.16 6.35
N ASP A 148 -2.12 -10.18 6.77
CA ASP A 148 -2.34 -11.42 5.99
C ASP A 148 -1.02 -12.01 5.48
N GLY A 149 0.03 -11.98 6.31
CA GLY A 149 1.36 -12.45 5.96
C GLY A 149 1.45 -13.97 5.95
N GLN A 150 2.00 -14.53 4.87
CA GLN A 150 2.21 -15.98 4.71
C GLN A 150 3.69 -16.31 4.52
N ALA A 151 4.06 -17.59 4.71
CA ALA A 151 5.41 -18.04 4.42
C ALA A 151 5.75 -17.77 2.95
N GLY A 152 6.86 -17.09 2.70
CA GLY A 152 7.27 -16.60 1.38
C GLY A 152 6.99 -15.11 1.15
N ASP A 153 6.37 -14.39 2.08
CA ASP A 153 6.00 -12.97 1.90
C ASP A 153 6.99 -11.97 2.51
N LEU A 154 6.99 -10.75 1.97
CA LEU A 154 7.72 -9.61 2.52
C LEU A 154 6.72 -8.53 2.95
N LEU A 155 6.69 -8.25 4.25
CA LEU A 155 5.89 -7.17 4.82
C LEU A 155 6.75 -5.92 4.97
N LEU A 156 6.28 -4.79 4.46
CA LEU A 156 6.97 -3.49 4.51
C LEU A 156 6.09 -2.47 5.22
N PHE A 157 6.66 -1.66 6.10
CA PHE A 157 5.92 -0.73 6.96
C PHE A 157 6.54 0.67 6.94
N ALA A 158 5.67 1.66 6.83
CA ALA A 158 5.99 3.07 7.02
C ALA A 158 5.21 3.63 8.21
N ALA A 159 5.88 4.48 8.99
CA ALA A 159 5.35 5.08 10.21
C ALA A 159 5.75 6.55 10.26
N ASP A 160 4.81 7.43 9.95
CA ASP A 160 4.95 8.89 10.02
C ASP A 160 3.54 9.50 9.90
N LYS A 161 3.42 10.79 9.58
CA LYS A 161 2.15 11.41 9.21
C LYS A 161 1.55 10.74 7.97
N ASP A 162 0.22 10.66 7.92
CA ASP A 162 -0.53 9.99 6.84
C ASP A 162 -0.05 10.36 5.44
N LYS A 163 0.19 11.65 5.18
CA LYS A 163 0.69 12.11 3.88
C LYS A 163 1.99 11.39 3.47
N VAL A 164 2.97 11.33 4.37
CA VAL A 164 4.26 10.68 4.10
C VAL A 164 4.08 9.17 3.96
N VAL A 165 3.25 8.56 4.82
CA VAL A 165 2.96 7.12 4.76
C VAL A 165 2.33 6.75 3.41
N PHE A 166 1.35 7.52 2.95
CA PHE A 166 0.68 7.33 1.66
C PHE A 166 1.64 7.54 0.50
N ASP A 167 2.41 8.63 0.49
CA ASP A 167 3.36 8.93 -0.57
C ASP A 167 4.43 7.81 -0.67
N VAL A 168 4.97 7.35 0.47
CA VAL A 168 5.98 6.29 0.50
C VAL A 168 5.41 4.96 0.03
N LEU A 169 4.34 4.48 0.66
CA LEU A 169 3.85 3.13 0.39
C LEU A 169 3.13 3.03 -0.96
N GLY A 170 2.42 4.08 -1.39
CA GLY A 170 1.77 4.13 -2.70
C GLY A 170 2.76 4.07 -3.86
N ASN A 171 3.88 4.80 -3.77
CA ASN A 171 4.94 4.73 -4.77
C ASN A 171 5.73 3.41 -4.68
N LEU A 172 6.04 2.95 -3.46
CA LEU A 172 6.74 1.69 -3.26
C LEU A 172 5.95 0.51 -3.83
N ARG A 173 4.64 0.49 -3.65
CA ARG A 173 3.72 -0.47 -4.26
C ARG A 173 3.88 -0.54 -5.78
N LEU A 174 3.85 0.60 -6.47
CA LEU A 174 4.04 0.66 -7.94
C LEU A 174 5.44 0.23 -8.35
N HIS A 175 6.46 0.60 -7.57
CA HIS A 175 7.85 0.24 -7.82
C HIS A 175 8.09 -1.26 -7.73
N ILE A 176 7.50 -1.92 -6.73
CA ILE A 176 7.55 -3.37 -6.55
C ILE A 176 6.82 -4.07 -7.69
N ALA A 177 5.58 -3.66 -7.99
CA ALA A 177 4.79 -4.26 -9.08
C ALA A 177 5.55 -4.20 -10.41
N LYS A 178 6.13 -3.04 -10.77
CA LYS A 178 6.92 -2.90 -12.00
C LYS A 178 8.11 -3.86 -12.11
N GLN A 179 8.66 -4.33 -10.99
CA GLN A 179 9.81 -5.23 -10.97
C GLN A 179 9.45 -6.71 -10.90
N TYR A 180 8.28 -7.06 -10.34
CA TYR A 180 7.97 -8.43 -9.93
C TYR A 180 6.56 -8.90 -10.32
N ASP A 181 5.72 -8.04 -10.90
CA ASP A 181 4.38 -8.35 -11.44
C ASP A 181 4.40 -8.44 -12.98
#